data_AF-A0A2H9ZT75-F1
#
_entry.id   AF-A0A2H9ZT75-F1
#
_cell.length_a   1.000
_cell.length_b   1.000
_cell.length_c   1.000
_cell.angle_alpha   90.00
_cell.angle_beta   90.00
_cell.angle_gamma   90.00
#
_symmetry.space_group_name_H-M   'P 1'
#
loop_
_entity.id
_entity.type
_entity.pdbx_description
1 polymer ?
#
loop_
_entity_poly.entity_id
_entity_poly.type
_entity_poly.pdbx_seq_one_letter_code
_entity_poly.pdbx_strand_id
1 'polypeptide(L)'
;MDGPDFVSSLLTPPAPRRRSRRYLFSLLPLSALLIAFPALQALRGLQSRSGHPTPAVLAPSRGATAGVSEKSTSSFLGSTAAYPWTKSMLAFQRTGFHFQPEKNWMNGPLYYRGWYHLFYQYNPDSAVWGNITWGHAASGDLINWLHLPIAMKPDRWFDINGVWTGSATLLADGKVVMLYTGSTNESVQVQNLAVPADPDDPLLLRWVKHDGNPVLVPPAGIHFKDFRDPTTAWYVDGDGDWRIAIGSKNNSGGHPGITLVYRTRDFYHYELVDGVLHAVPLTGMWECVDFYPVHTSAAVGLDTSSGPAPTVRHVLKASLDDDKHDYYAIGRYFPEENSWVPDDPEADVGIGLRLDYGKYYASKSFYDQKKRRRVLWGWSGETDSERADQLKGWASVQTIPRTVLFDQKTQSNLLLWPVEEVETLRLSRRNFTNLELAAGSVKPLNIAGATQLDIVAEFEIDGTSLEATAEADVGYNCSTSGGAAGRGVLGPFGVLVLADEVRSEQTAVYFYVAKGTDGRLNAFFCQDELRSSKANDIVKRVYGSTVPVLHGETLSVRILVDHSIIESFAQRGRACITSRVYPTVAIDGSARLFLFNNATGAAVTVKSLDIWRMGSALMRQFNI
;
A
#
# COMPACT_ATOMS: atom_id res chain seq x y z
N MET A 1 -22.71 -54.92 -57.75
CA MET A 1 -22.30 -55.93 -56.77
C MET A 1 -22.60 -55.35 -55.41
N ASP A 2 -23.72 -55.84 -54.87
CA ASP A 2 -24.17 -55.92 -53.48
C ASP A 2 -24.22 -54.63 -52.63
N GLY A 3 -25.45 -54.11 -52.46
CA GLY A 3 -25.90 -53.54 -51.18
C GLY A 3 -26.64 -54.63 -50.36
N PRO A 4 -27.60 -54.28 -49.48
CA PRO A 4 -27.57 -53.29 -48.38
C PRO A 4 -28.19 -53.92 -47.09
N ASP A 5 -28.77 -53.09 -46.20
CA ASP A 5 -29.79 -53.41 -45.15
C ASP A 5 -29.31 -53.73 -43.71
N PHE A 6 -29.97 -53.38 -42.59
CA PHE A 6 -30.99 -52.37 -42.20
C PHE A 6 -31.38 -52.63 -40.70
N VAL A 7 -31.86 -51.59 -40.00
CA VAL A 7 -32.94 -51.57 -38.95
C VAL A 7 -32.71 -52.02 -37.47
N SER A 8 -33.02 -51.07 -36.54
CA SER A 8 -33.76 -51.16 -35.23
C SER A 8 -33.02 -51.72 -33.99
N SER A 9 -33.23 -51.26 -32.73
CA SER A 9 -34.49 -50.88 -32.08
C SER A 9 -34.35 -50.00 -30.82
N LEU A 10 -35.44 -49.29 -30.51
CA LEU A 10 -35.80 -48.62 -29.26
C LEU A 10 -35.68 -49.49 -27.99
N LEU A 11 -35.44 -48.88 -26.82
CA LEU A 11 -36.28 -48.91 -25.60
C LEU A 11 -35.50 -48.47 -24.32
N THR A 12 -36.00 -47.38 -23.71
CA THR A 12 -36.13 -47.01 -22.28
C THR A 12 -35.15 -47.49 -21.17
N PRO A 13 -34.91 -46.66 -20.12
CA PRO A 13 -33.84 -46.84 -19.13
C PRO A 13 -34.22 -47.75 -17.94
N PRO A 14 -33.25 -48.32 -17.21
CA PRO A 14 -33.51 -48.92 -15.91
C PRO A 14 -33.42 -47.90 -14.76
N ALA A 15 -34.41 -47.98 -13.88
CA ALA A 15 -34.61 -47.24 -12.64
C ALA A 15 -33.55 -47.53 -11.55
N PRO A 16 -33.40 -46.65 -10.54
CA PRO A 16 -32.31 -46.73 -9.56
C PRO A 16 -32.59 -47.74 -8.45
N ARG A 17 -31.57 -48.54 -8.10
CA ARG A 17 -31.61 -49.45 -6.94
C ARG A 17 -31.38 -48.66 -5.64
N ARG A 18 -32.42 -48.66 -4.80
CA ARG A 18 -32.44 -48.29 -3.38
C ARG A 18 -31.35 -49.03 -2.58
N ARG A 19 -30.60 -48.29 -1.76
CA ARG A 19 -30.01 -48.81 -0.52
C ARG A 19 -30.62 -48.06 0.66
N SER A 20 -31.25 -48.83 1.53
CA SER A 20 -31.90 -48.42 2.77
C SER A 20 -30.87 -48.22 3.89
N ARG A 21 -30.96 -47.11 4.62
CA ARG A 21 -30.64 -47.06 6.07
C ARG A 21 -31.72 -46.24 6.77
N ARG A 22 -32.39 -46.89 7.72
CA ARG A 22 -33.43 -46.35 8.61
C ARG A 22 -32.74 -45.66 9.79
N TYR A 23 -33.20 -44.45 10.14
CA TYR A 23 -33.17 -43.96 11.53
C TYR A 23 -34.53 -43.31 11.80
N LEU A 24 -35.15 -43.75 12.91
CA LEU A 24 -36.51 -43.40 13.33
C LEU A 24 -36.59 -41.95 13.82
N PHE A 25 -37.67 -41.28 13.41
CA PHE A 25 -38.27 -40.15 14.11
C PHE A 25 -39.22 -40.66 15.20
N SER A 26 -39.28 -39.97 16.33
CA SER A 26 -40.53 -39.85 17.11
C SER A 26 -40.58 -38.49 17.81
N LEU A 27 -41.70 -37.80 17.58
CA LEU A 27 -42.07 -36.44 17.96
C LEU A 27 -42.89 -36.41 19.27
N LEU A 28 -42.63 -35.40 20.12
CA LEU A 28 -43.57 -34.50 20.87
C LEU A 28 -44.61 -35.10 21.86
N PRO A 29 -45.35 -34.33 22.71
CA PRO A 29 -45.44 -32.85 22.89
C PRO A 29 -45.44 -32.29 24.35
N LEU A 30 -45.54 -30.96 24.41
CA LEU A 30 -45.83 -30.00 25.51
C LEU A 30 -46.83 -30.42 26.62
N SER A 31 -46.59 -29.95 27.85
CA SER A 31 -47.60 -29.24 28.69
C SER A 31 -46.98 -28.58 29.93
N ALA A 32 -47.55 -27.44 30.32
CA ALA A 32 -47.10 -26.50 31.34
C ALA A 32 -47.67 -26.80 32.74
N LEU A 33 -47.01 -26.34 33.83
CA LEU A 33 -47.61 -25.46 34.85
C LEU A 33 -46.60 -24.99 35.92
N LEU A 34 -46.84 -23.77 36.42
CA LEU A 34 -46.21 -23.07 37.55
C LEU A 34 -46.26 -23.87 38.87
N ILE A 35 -45.32 -23.69 39.82
CA ILE A 35 -45.48 -22.89 41.06
C ILE A 35 -44.17 -23.00 41.90
N ALA A 36 -43.88 -21.93 42.67
CA ALA A 36 -43.00 -21.85 43.87
C ALA A 36 -41.61 -21.18 43.74
N PHE A 37 -41.60 -19.84 43.68
CA PHE A 37 -40.82 -19.02 44.63
C PHE A 37 -41.48 -19.15 46.03
N PRO A 38 -40.79 -19.10 47.20
CA PRO A 38 -39.52 -18.43 47.47
C PRO A 38 -38.59 -19.17 48.49
N ALA A 39 -37.34 -19.48 48.14
CA ALA A 39 -36.30 -19.76 49.16
C ALA A 39 -34.90 -19.76 48.53
N LEU A 40 -34.42 -18.60 48.04
CA LEU A 40 -32.99 -18.39 47.82
C LEU A 40 -32.63 -16.90 47.88
N GLN A 41 -33.13 -16.20 48.91
CA GLN A 41 -32.70 -14.83 49.25
C GLN A 41 -31.58 -14.79 50.31
N ALA A 42 -30.92 -15.94 50.59
CA ALA A 42 -29.81 -16.03 51.55
C ALA A 42 -28.47 -16.42 50.91
N LEU A 43 -28.28 -16.15 49.61
CA LEU A 43 -26.98 -16.33 48.91
C LEU A 43 -26.62 -15.15 47.99
N ARG A 44 -27.28 -13.99 48.14
CA ARG A 44 -27.00 -12.74 47.41
C ARG A 44 -26.22 -11.70 48.22
N GLY A 45 -25.36 -12.17 49.12
CA GLY A 45 -24.47 -11.31 49.90
C GLY A 45 -23.11 -11.97 50.03
N LEU A 46 -22.35 -12.04 48.94
CA LEU A 46 -20.88 -12.19 48.86
C LEU A 46 -20.48 -12.57 47.42
N GLN A 47 -20.62 -11.64 46.47
CA GLN A 47 -19.86 -11.65 45.21
C GLN A 47 -19.94 -10.25 44.59
N SER A 48 -19.14 -9.34 45.11
CA SER A 48 -18.83 -8.07 44.46
C SER A 48 -17.38 -8.07 44.03
N ARG A 49 -17.15 -7.65 42.78
CA ARG A 49 -15.88 -7.27 42.14
C ARG A 49 -15.09 -8.36 41.41
N SER A 50 -15.63 -8.78 40.28
CA SER A 50 -14.81 -9.01 39.07
C SER A 50 -15.58 -8.45 37.87
N GLY A 51 -15.44 -7.14 37.64
CA GLY A 51 -15.90 -6.52 36.40
C GLY A 51 -14.95 -6.91 35.29
N HIS A 52 -15.40 -7.76 34.36
CA HIS A 52 -14.78 -7.80 33.04
C HIS A 52 -15.08 -6.46 32.36
N PRO A 53 -14.06 -5.70 31.89
CA PRO A 53 -14.33 -4.51 31.11
C PRO A 53 -14.99 -4.96 29.81
N THR A 54 -16.21 -4.51 29.59
CA THR A 54 -16.82 -4.47 28.26
C THR A 54 -15.84 -3.70 27.36
N PRO A 55 -15.49 -4.18 26.15
CA PRO A 55 -14.68 -3.39 25.24
C PRO A 55 -15.40 -2.06 25.02
N ALA A 56 -14.77 -0.95 25.40
CA ALA A 56 -15.28 0.35 25.03
C ALA A 56 -15.39 0.36 23.51
N VAL A 57 -16.60 0.47 22.98
CA VAL A 57 -16.81 0.74 21.55
C VAL A 57 -16.19 2.12 21.32
N LEU A 58 -14.96 2.15 20.83
CA LEU A 58 -14.30 3.40 20.45
C LEU A 58 -15.17 4.06 19.37
N ALA A 59 -15.52 5.33 19.58
CA ALA A 59 -16.22 6.10 18.57
C ALA A 59 -15.41 6.09 17.25
N PRO A 60 -16.06 5.97 16.08
CA PRO A 60 -15.37 6.01 14.81
C PRO A 60 -14.58 7.32 14.67
N SER A 61 -13.38 7.24 14.10
CA SER A 61 -12.53 8.42 13.87
C SER A 61 -13.18 9.40 12.88
N ARG A 62 -12.58 10.59 12.77
CA ARG A 62 -13.05 11.64 11.84
C ARG A 62 -13.13 11.14 10.40
N GLY A 63 -12.13 10.40 9.93
CA GLY A 63 -12.09 9.83 8.58
C GLY A 63 -13.22 8.81 8.37
N ALA A 64 -13.33 7.83 9.27
CA ALA A 64 -14.34 6.78 9.16
C ALA A 64 -15.77 7.35 9.18
N THR A 65 -16.04 8.34 10.04
CA THR A 65 -17.34 9.03 10.10
C THR A 65 -17.68 9.75 8.79
N ALA A 66 -16.66 10.32 8.12
CA ALA A 66 -16.81 10.95 6.81
C ALA A 66 -16.93 9.94 5.66
N GLY A 67 -16.73 8.64 5.89
CA GLY A 67 -16.81 7.60 4.87
C GLY A 67 -15.53 7.40 4.09
N VAL A 68 -14.37 7.73 4.67
CA VAL A 68 -13.03 7.40 4.14
C VAL A 68 -12.28 6.49 5.11
N SER A 69 -11.21 5.85 4.64
CA SER A 69 -10.38 4.97 5.45
C SER A 69 -9.87 5.62 6.75
N GLU A 70 -9.83 4.82 7.84
CA GLU A 70 -9.15 5.15 9.08
C GLU A 70 -7.73 5.67 8.83
N LYS A 71 -7.42 6.83 9.43
CA LYS A 71 -6.17 7.57 9.25
C LYS A 71 -5.33 7.62 10.52
N SER A 72 -5.90 7.30 11.68
CA SER A 72 -5.18 7.24 12.95
C SER A 72 -4.91 5.79 13.38
N THR A 73 -3.97 5.62 14.29
CA THR A 73 -3.69 4.31 14.92
C THR A 73 -4.47 4.08 16.21
N SER A 74 -5.31 5.02 16.65
CA SER A 74 -5.92 4.97 17.99
C SER A 74 -6.76 3.72 18.23
N SER A 75 -7.40 3.21 17.17
CA SER A 75 -8.16 1.96 17.19
C SER A 75 -7.30 0.72 17.48
N PHE A 76 -6.02 0.75 17.10
CA PHE A 76 -5.08 -0.36 17.30
C PHE A 76 -4.33 -0.28 18.62
N LEU A 77 -4.18 0.92 19.19
CA LEU A 77 -3.40 1.15 20.42
C LEU A 77 -4.21 0.91 21.71
N GLY A 78 -5.55 0.91 21.64
CA GLY A 78 -6.41 0.76 22.81
C GLY A 78 -6.14 1.83 23.89
N SER A 79 -6.49 1.53 25.15
CA SER A 79 -6.22 2.41 26.30
C SER A 79 -4.80 2.22 26.84
N THR A 80 -3.78 2.49 26.03
CA THR A 80 -2.37 2.50 26.47
C THR A 80 -2.03 3.84 27.15
N ALA A 81 -1.19 3.80 28.19
CA ALA A 81 -0.69 5.02 28.82
C ALA A 81 0.24 5.76 27.84
N ALA A 82 0.07 7.08 27.70
CA ALA A 82 0.85 7.89 26.77
C ALA A 82 2.36 7.85 27.12
N TYR A 83 3.21 7.72 26.11
CA TYR A 83 4.65 7.77 26.31
C TYR A 83 5.11 9.23 26.51
N PRO A 84 6.08 9.51 27.40
CA PRO A 84 6.57 10.87 27.67
C PRO A 84 7.56 11.33 26.60
N TRP A 85 7.08 11.57 25.38
CA TRP A 85 7.88 12.05 24.26
C TRP A 85 8.60 13.37 24.58
N THR A 86 9.92 13.39 24.39
CA THR A 86 10.72 14.62 24.51
C THR A 86 10.72 15.40 23.21
N LYS A 87 11.03 16.71 23.27
CA LYS A 87 11.18 17.54 22.06
C LYS A 87 12.24 17.00 21.10
N SER A 88 13.33 16.44 21.62
CA SER A 88 14.40 15.85 20.80
C SER A 88 13.92 14.62 20.03
N MET A 89 13.18 13.74 20.70
CA MET A 89 12.61 12.55 20.07
C MET A 89 11.62 12.93 18.96
N LEU A 90 10.72 13.88 19.22
CA LEU A 90 9.74 14.31 18.21
C LEU A 90 10.38 15.07 17.04
N ALA A 91 11.43 15.86 17.29
CA ALA A 91 12.14 16.58 16.24
C ALA A 91 12.92 15.62 15.31
N PHE A 92 13.55 14.58 15.88
CA PHE A 92 14.25 13.54 15.13
C PHE A 92 13.36 12.86 14.08
N GLN A 93 12.06 12.71 14.35
CA GLN A 93 11.17 11.92 13.50
C GLN A 93 10.96 12.51 12.10
N ARG A 94 11.24 13.80 11.88
CA ARG A 94 11.13 14.41 10.55
C ARG A 94 12.17 13.84 9.61
N THR A 95 11.75 13.55 8.40
CA THR A 95 12.60 12.97 7.37
C THR A 95 13.52 14.04 6.77
N GLY A 96 14.69 13.61 6.31
CA GLY A 96 15.67 14.47 5.67
C GLY A 96 15.48 14.57 4.16
N PHE A 97 14.91 13.57 3.50
CA PHE A 97 14.77 13.51 2.05
C PHE A 97 13.45 12.95 1.51
N HIS A 98 12.53 12.48 2.35
CA HIS A 98 11.17 12.13 1.92
C HIS A 98 10.26 13.36 1.90
N PHE A 99 9.36 13.45 0.91
CA PHE A 99 8.45 14.60 0.87
C PHE A 99 7.48 14.58 2.05
N GLN A 100 7.37 15.72 2.73
CA GLN A 100 6.35 16.00 3.74
C GLN A 100 6.06 17.51 3.80
N PRO A 101 4.85 17.97 4.15
CA PRO A 101 4.59 19.39 4.36
C PRO A 101 5.41 19.93 5.53
N GLU A 102 5.53 21.24 5.62
CA GLU A 102 6.19 21.91 6.75
C GLU A 102 5.62 21.48 8.11
N LYS A 103 4.31 21.40 8.19
CA LYS A 103 3.53 21.04 9.39
C LYS A 103 2.22 20.38 8.97
N ASN A 104 1.50 19.85 9.94
CA ASN A 104 0.15 19.28 9.81
C ASN A 104 0.08 17.95 9.03
N TRP A 105 -1.14 17.54 8.68
CA TRP A 105 -1.50 16.25 8.07
C TRP A 105 -1.43 16.26 6.54
N MET A 106 -0.90 15.19 5.91
CA MET A 106 -0.97 14.98 4.44
C MET A 106 -1.40 13.57 3.96
N ASN A 107 -1.91 13.43 2.72
CA ASN A 107 -1.96 12.18 1.93
C ASN A 107 -2.01 12.43 0.39
N GLY A 108 -1.76 11.42 -0.45
CA GLY A 108 -2.07 11.44 -1.91
C GLY A 108 -1.11 12.24 -2.84
N PRO A 109 -0.91 11.85 -4.13
CA PRO A 109 -0.07 12.57 -5.12
C PRO A 109 -0.70 12.82 -6.52
N LEU A 110 -0.24 13.82 -7.32
CA LEU A 110 -0.70 14.14 -8.71
C LEU A 110 0.30 15.03 -9.51
N TYR A 111 0.46 14.89 -10.85
CA TYR A 111 1.54 15.48 -11.71
C TYR A 111 1.11 16.38 -12.93
N TYR A 112 2.00 17.31 -13.40
CA TYR A 112 1.95 18.05 -14.70
C TYR A 112 3.33 18.51 -15.26
N ARG A 113 3.43 18.79 -16.58
CA ARG A 113 4.57 19.12 -17.50
C ARG A 113 5.75 19.96 -16.97
N GLY A 114 6.97 19.52 -17.31
CA GLY A 114 8.23 20.31 -17.30
C GLY A 114 8.82 20.53 -15.91
N TRP A 115 7.96 20.83 -14.94
CA TRP A 115 8.15 20.57 -13.53
C TRP A 115 7.56 19.20 -13.18
N TYR A 116 7.86 18.69 -12.00
CA TYR A 116 7.14 17.62 -11.35
C TYR A 116 6.26 18.22 -10.28
N HIS A 117 4.95 18.25 -10.51
CA HIS A 117 4.01 18.66 -9.48
C HIS A 117 3.65 17.50 -8.56
N LEU A 118 3.36 17.85 -7.32
CA LEU A 118 2.77 16.99 -6.32
C LEU A 118 1.64 17.75 -5.63
N PHE A 119 0.41 17.29 -5.83
CA PHE A 119 -0.74 17.74 -5.06
C PHE A 119 -1.11 16.67 -4.05
N TYR A 120 -1.45 17.10 -2.83
CA TYR A 120 -1.68 16.20 -1.72
C TYR A 120 -2.83 16.73 -0.86
N GLN A 121 -3.70 15.85 -0.36
CA GLN A 121 -4.64 16.22 0.67
C GLN A 121 -3.86 16.79 1.85
N TYR A 122 -4.30 17.92 2.36
CA TYR A 122 -3.61 18.67 3.41
C TYR A 122 -4.64 19.26 4.37
N ASN A 123 -4.38 19.15 5.68
CA ASN A 123 -5.12 19.89 6.69
C ASN A 123 -4.30 21.15 7.07
N PRO A 124 -4.75 22.37 6.72
CA PRO A 124 -4.02 23.60 7.05
C PRO A 124 -3.97 23.93 8.55
N ASP A 125 -4.83 23.31 9.35
CA ASP A 125 -5.09 23.73 10.73
C ASP A 125 -4.62 22.71 11.77
N SER A 126 -4.35 21.45 11.40
CA SER A 126 -4.03 20.40 12.37
C SER A 126 -3.26 19.20 11.81
N ALA A 127 -2.52 18.52 12.69
CA ALA A 127 -1.78 17.28 12.41
C ALA A 127 -2.67 16.02 12.31
N VAL A 128 -3.99 16.19 12.21
CA VAL A 128 -4.95 15.08 12.12
C VAL A 128 -5.86 15.25 10.91
N TRP A 129 -6.43 14.16 10.41
CA TRP A 129 -7.36 14.22 9.28
C TRP A 129 -8.61 15.08 9.59
N GLY A 130 -8.95 15.97 8.66
CA GLY A 130 -10.06 16.94 8.73
C GLY A 130 -9.75 18.18 7.88
N ASN A 131 -10.76 19.01 7.57
CA ASN A 131 -10.64 20.24 6.76
C ASN A 131 -9.74 20.08 5.51
N ILE A 132 -10.03 19.07 4.70
CA ILE A 132 -9.11 18.64 3.65
C ILE A 132 -9.11 19.64 2.48
N THR A 133 -7.91 20.12 2.17
CA THR A 133 -7.54 20.95 1.01
C THR A 133 -6.53 20.22 0.14
N TRP A 134 -6.18 20.75 -1.03
CA TRP A 134 -5.01 20.27 -1.79
C TRP A 134 -3.81 21.20 -1.58
N GLY A 135 -2.83 20.74 -0.81
CA GLY A 135 -1.49 21.30 -0.80
C GLY A 135 -0.81 21.07 -2.16
N HIS A 136 0.20 21.87 -2.46
CA HIS A 136 0.86 21.86 -3.76
C HIS A 136 2.36 22.04 -3.60
N ALA A 137 3.13 21.24 -4.31
CA ALA A 137 4.57 21.41 -4.45
C ALA A 137 5.01 21.15 -5.89
N ALA A 138 6.16 21.72 -6.25
CA ALA A 138 6.82 21.48 -7.53
C ALA A 138 8.28 21.06 -7.34
N SER A 139 8.80 20.25 -8.25
CA SER A 139 10.18 19.76 -8.24
C SER A 139 10.76 19.69 -9.64
N GLY A 140 12.07 19.88 -9.79
CA GLY A 140 12.76 19.65 -11.08
C GLY A 140 13.20 18.19 -11.29
N ASP A 141 13.22 17.39 -10.22
CA ASP A 141 13.91 16.10 -10.16
C ASP A 141 13.22 15.03 -9.28
N LEU A 142 12.00 15.29 -8.80
CA LEU A 142 11.23 14.43 -7.88
C LEU A 142 11.80 14.31 -6.45
N ILE A 143 12.89 15.02 -6.12
CA ILE A 143 13.57 14.92 -4.83
C ILE A 143 13.60 16.26 -4.11
N ASN A 144 13.97 17.32 -4.81
CA ASN A 144 14.04 18.67 -4.26
C ASN A 144 12.72 19.40 -4.54
N TRP A 145 12.06 19.90 -3.50
CA TRP A 145 10.69 20.38 -3.56
C TRP A 145 10.54 21.85 -3.18
N LEU A 146 9.66 22.52 -3.90
CA LEU A 146 9.22 23.88 -3.66
C LEU A 146 7.77 23.85 -3.17
N HIS A 147 7.60 24.21 -1.90
CA HIS A 147 6.40 24.73 -1.22
C HIS A 147 5.57 25.70 -2.06
N LEU A 148 4.50 25.29 -2.73
CA LEU A 148 3.59 26.20 -3.44
C LEU A 148 2.34 26.50 -2.59
N PRO A 149 1.61 27.60 -2.88
CA PRO A 149 0.33 27.89 -2.23
C PRO A 149 -0.68 26.76 -2.40
N ILE A 150 -1.64 26.67 -1.47
CA ILE A 150 -2.74 25.70 -1.55
C ILE A 150 -3.48 25.86 -2.89
N ALA A 151 -3.56 24.78 -3.66
CA ALA A 151 -4.14 24.76 -5.00
C ALA A 151 -5.66 24.77 -4.99
N MET A 152 -6.28 23.98 -4.11
CA MET A 152 -7.74 23.88 -3.98
C MET A 152 -8.19 23.85 -2.51
N LYS A 153 -9.23 24.61 -2.21
CA LYS A 153 -9.83 24.75 -0.87
C LYS A 153 -11.31 24.40 -0.91
N PRO A 154 -11.93 23.92 0.19
CA PRO A 154 -13.38 23.77 0.28
C PRO A 154 -14.03 25.17 0.30
N ASP A 155 -14.69 25.56 -0.78
CA ASP A 155 -15.23 26.92 -0.95
C ASP A 155 -16.49 26.99 -1.83
N ARG A 156 -17.04 25.82 -2.18
CA ARG A 156 -18.29 25.65 -2.92
C ARG A 156 -19.12 24.56 -2.27
N TRP A 157 -20.43 24.60 -2.46
CA TRP A 157 -21.36 23.66 -1.82
C TRP A 157 -21.04 22.19 -2.12
N PHE A 158 -20.50 21.90 -3.32
CA PHE A 158 -20.17 20.55 -3.79
C PHE A 158 -18.88 19.98 -3.18
N ASP A 159 -18.09 20.79 -2.47
CA ASP A 159 -16.86 20.35 -1.78
C ASP A 159 -16.64 21.00 -0.42
N ILE A 160 -17.68 21.59 0.16
CA ILE A 160 -17.59 22.38 1.40
C ILE A 160 -17.09 21.57 2.59
N ASN A 161 -17.30 20.25 2.60
CA ASN A 161 -16.81 19.34 3.63
C ASN A 161 -15.44 18.73 3.30
N GLY A 162 -14.86 19.04 2.14
CA GLY A 162 -13.49 18.70 1.78
C GLY A 162 -13.25 18.49 0.28
N VAL A 163 -12.04 18.81 -0.15
CA VAL A 163 -11.49 18.53 -1.50
C VAL A 163 -10.63 17.27 -1.41
N TRP A 164 -11.20 16.11 -1.69
CA TRP A 164 -10.55 14.81 -1.53
C TRP A 164 -9.77 14.39 -2.78
N THR A 165 -9.30 13.13 -2.84
CA THR A 165 -8.38 12.64 -3.86
C THR A 165 -8.95 12.81 -5.27
N GLY A 166 -8.03 12.95 -6.22
CA GLY A 166 -8.32 13.08 -7.63
C GLY A 166 -7.09 12.73 -8.47
N SER A 167 -7.21 12.93 -9.77
CA SER A 167 -6.13 12.68 -10.74
C SER A 167 -6.12 13.76 -11.82
N ALA A 168 -4.96 14.02 -12.40
CA ALA A 168 -4.81 14.92 -13.54
C ALA A 168 -4.72 14.12 -14.82
N THR A 169 -5.33 14.68 -15.87
CA THR A 169 -5.16 14.21 -17.24
C THR A 169 -4.51 15.32 -18.06
N LEU A 170 -3.43 14.98 -18.74
CA LEU A 170 -2.83 15.83 -19.78
C LEU A 170 -3.50 15.51 -21.11
N LEU A 171 -4.18 16.49 -21.68
CA LEU A 171 -4.86 16.34 -22.97
C LEU A 171 -3.87 16.50 -24.13
N ALA A 172 -4.25 15.98 -25.30
CA ALA A 172 -3.42 16.04 -26.51
C ALA A 172 -3.08 17.47 -26.96
N ASP A 173 -3.98 18.44 -26.69
CA ASP A 173 -3.76 19.86 -26.96
C ASP A 173 -2.86 20.55 -25.91
N GLY A 174 -2.40 19.81 -24.90
CA GLY A 174 -1.52 20.28 -23.84
C GLY A 174 -2.23 20.85 -22.61
N LYS A 175 -3.57 20.93 -22.61
CA LYS A 175 -4.33 21.36 -21.44
C LYS A 175 -4.31 20.31 -20.34
N VAL A 176 -4.52 20.78 -19.11
CA VAL A 176 -4.70 19.93 -17.93
C VAL A 176 -6.11 20.03 -17.43
N VAL A 177 -6.66 18.87 -17.10
CA VAL A 177 -7.91 18.76 -16.36
C VAL A 177 -7.65 17.96 -15.10
N MET A 178 -8.16 18.45 -13.97
CA MET A 178 -8.20 17.75 -12.70
C MET A 178 -9.62 17.29 -12.41
N LEU A 179 -9.78 15.98 -12.24
CA LEU A 179 -10.98 15.42 -11.63
C LEU A 179 -10.67 15.10 -10.18
N TYR A 180 -11.55 15.48 -9.26
CA TYR A 180 -11.41 15.21 -7.84
C TYR A 180 -12.75 14.94 -7.16
N THR A 181 -12.73 14.24 -6.03
CA THR A 181 -13.93 14.04 -5.22
C THR A 181 -14.14 15.22 -4.27
N GLY A 182 -15.31 15.84 -4.30
CA GLY A 182 -15.78 16.75 -3.26
C GLY A 182 -16.74 16.07 -2.30
N SER A 183 -16.73 16.51 -1.04
CA SER A 183 -17.75 16.16 -0.06
C SER A 183 -18.74 17.31 0.08
N THR A 184 -20.00 17.09 -0.30
CA THR A 184 -21.06 18.11 -0.21
C THR A 184 -21.43 18.40 1.24
N ASN A 185 -22.26 19.43 1.49
CA ASN A 185 -22.82 19.73 2.81
C ASN A 185 -23.62 18.56 3.42
N GLU A 186 -24.25 17.70 2.61
CA GLU A 186 -24.91 16.46 3.06
C GLU A 186 -23.94 15.26 3.16
N SER A 187 -22.63 15.49 3.01
CA SER A 187 -21.60 14.44 2.99
C SER A 187 -21.76 13.42 1.86
N VAL A 188 -22.28 13.87 0.72
CA VAL A 188 -22.32 13.09 -0.52
C VAL A 188 -20.97 13.23 -1.23
N GLN A 189 -20.44 12.12 -1.73
CA GLN A 189 -19.22 12.11 -2.53
C GLN A 189 -19.59 12.35 -4.00
N VAL A 190 -19.09 13.45 -4.57
CA VAL A 190 -19.36 13.87 -5.96
C VAL A 190 -18.06 14.17 -6.69
N GLN A 191 -18.01 14.05 -8.02
CA GLN A 191 -16.80 14.37 -8.78
C GLN A 191 -16.89 15.75 -9.40
N ASN A 192 -15.82 16.50 -9.24
CA ASN A 192 -15.69 17.90 -9.61
C ASN A 192 -14.50 18.07 -10.56
N LEU A 193 -14.65 19.01 -11.49
CA LEU A 193 -13.64 19.39 -12.46
C LEU A 193 -12.97 20.71 -12.06
N ALA A 194 -11.65 20.76 -12.16
CA ALA A 194 -10.86 21.98 -12.07
C ALA A 194 -9.82 22.06 -13.19
N VAL A 195 -9.47 23.28 -13.58
CA VAL A 195 -8.44 23.57 -14.60
C VAL A 195 -7.51 24.67 -14.09
N PRO A 196 -6.25 24.76 -14.59
CA PRO A 196 -5.39 25.89 -14.29
C PRO A 196 -6.05 27.21 -14.70
N ALA A 197 -5.94 28.24 -13.85
CA ALA A 197 -6.40 29.58 -14.17
C ALA A 197 -5.55 30.24 -15.26
N ASP A 198 -4.29 29.84 -15.32
CA ASP A 198 -3.32 30.21 -16.35
C ASP A 198 -2.60 28.93 -16.80
N PRO A 199 -2.92 28.37 -17.97
CA PRO A 199 -2.30 27.14 -18.47
C PRO A 199 -0.83 27.34 -18.89
N ASP A 200 -0.39 28.59 -19.07
CA ASP A 200 0.99 28.93 -19.45
C ASP A 200 1.89 29.13 -18.22
N ASP A 201 1.32 29.22 -17.00
CA ASP A 201 2.09 29.25 -15.75
C ASP A 201 2.71 27.86 -15.49
N PRO A 202 4.04 27.72 -15.58
CA PRO A 202 4.71 26.44 -15.39
C PRO A 202 4.60 25.91 -13.95
N LEU A 203 4.24 26.76 -12.99
CA LEU A 203 4.03 26.37 -11.60
C LEU A 203 2.57 26.05 -11.27
N LEU A 204 1.62 26.32 -12.17
CA LEU A 204 0.17 26.13 -12.00
C LEU A 204 -0.36 26.62 -10.64
N LEU A 205 -0.03 27.84 -10.27
CA LEU A 205 -0.27 28.37 -8.92
C LEU A 205 -1.76 28.55 -8.59
N ARG A 206 -2.60 28.76 -9.61
CA ARG A 206 -4.03 29.06 -9.44
C ARG A 206 -4.89 28.11 -10.25
N TRP A 207 -5.98 27.68 -9.64
CA TRP A 207 -6.94 26.75 -10.22
C TRP A 207 -8.35 27.34 -10.20
N VAL A 208 -9.13 27.02 -11.24
CA VAL A 208 -10.53 27.41 -11.38
C VAL A 208 -11.37 26.15 -11.38
N LYS A 209 -12.33 26.06 -10.45
CA LYS A 209 -13.34 25.01 -10.43
C LYS A 209 -14.40 25.31 -11.47
N HIS A 210 -14.84 24.30 -12.20
CA HIS A 210 -15.89 24.46 -13.20
C HIS A 210 -17.22 24.87 -12.56
N ASP A 211 -17.93 25.84 -13.17
CA ASP A 211 -19.20 26.35 -12.64
C ASP A 211 -20.33 25.31 -12.67
N GLY A 212 -20.25 24.34 -13.59
CA GLY A 212 -21.20 23.22 -13.70
C GLY A 212 -20.94 22.08 -12.70
N ASN A 213 -20.03 22.24 -11.75
CA ASN A 213 -19.75 21.19 -10.76
C ASN A 213 -20.96 20.95 -9.83
N PRO A 214 -21.18 19.69 -9.38
CA PRO A 214 -20.39 18.50 -9.73
C PRO A 214 -20.71 17.96 -11.13
N VAL A 215 -19.68 17.47 -11.84
CA VAL A 215 -19.82 16.86 -13.17
C VAL A 215 -20.28 15.39 -13.11
N LEU A 216 -20.13 14.74 -11.95
CA LEU A 216 -20.62 13.39 -11.69
C LEU A 216 -21.15 13.26 -10.27
N VAL A 217 -22.26 12.54 -10.14
CA VAL A 217 -22.87 12.15 -8.86
C VAL A 217 -22.94 10.63 -8.75
N PRO A 218 -23.09 10.07 -7.54
CA PRO A 218 -23.22 8.62 -7.38
C PRO A 218 -24.36 8.06 -8.24
N PRO A 219 -24.11 7.05 -9.10
CA PRO A 219 -25.15 6.49 -9.94
C PRO A 219 -26.11 5.61 -9.11
N ALA A 220 -27.24 5.23 -9.71
CA ALA A 220 -28.20 4.34 -9.08
C ALA A 220 -27.53 3.02 -8.63
N GLY A 221 -27.83 2.59 -7.40
CA GLY A 221 -27.24 1.38 -6.81
C GLY A 221 -25.91 1.60 -6.08
N ILE A 222 -25.28 2.78 -6.24
CA ILE A 222 -24.07 3.15 -5.50
C ILE A 222 -24.45 4.07 -4.33
N HIS A 223 -23.91 3.76 -3.16
CA HIS A 223 -24.18 4.53 -1.96
C HIS A 223 -23.46 5.89 -2.00
N PHE A 224 -24.08 6.93 -1.43
CA PHE A 224 -23.58 8.30 -1.51
C PHE A 224 -22.21 8.54 -0.84
N LYS A 225 -21.73 7.59 -0.03
CA LYS A 225 -20.39 7.58 0.59
C LYS A 225 -19.42 6.55 0.00
N ASP A 226 -19.74 5.96 -1.14
CA ASP A 226 -18.93 4.90 -1.76
C ASP A 226 -18.60 5.24 -3.23
N PHE A 227 -18.36 6.52 -3.55
CA PHE A 227 -18.12 6.99 -4.92
C PHE A 227 -17.01 8.04 -4.97
N ARG A 228 -15.75 7.62 -5.11
CA ARG A 228 -14.60 8.54 -4.96
C ARG A 228 -13.34 8.13 -5.73
N ASP A 229 -12.41 9.07 -5.77
CA ASP A 229 -11.03 8.95 -6.25
C ASP A 229 -10.92 8.66 -7.76
N PRO A 230 -11.41 9.58 -8.63
CA PRO A 230 -11.36 9.39 -10.08
C PRO A 230 -9.91 9.24 -10.57
N THR A 231 -9.69 8.32 -11.50
CA THR A 231 -8.36 8.04 -12.08
C THR A 231 -7.92 9.10 -13.08
N THR A 232 -6.64 9.05 -13.47
CA THR A 232 -6.18 9.68 -14.72
C THR A 232 -6.99 9.09 -15.87
N ALA A 233 -7.43 9.92 -16.80
CA ALA A 233 -8.18 9.45 -17.96
C ALA A 233 -7.25 8.81 -19.00
N TRP A 234 -7.80 7.89 -19.79
CA TRP A 234 -7.13 7.34 -20.96
C TRP A 234 -8.01 7.49 -22.20
N TYR A 235 -7.37 7.74 -23.34
CA TYR A 235 -8.05 7.85 -24.62
C TYR A 235 -8.21 6.48 -25.27
N VAL A 236 -9.36 6.21 -25.89
CA VAL A 236 -9.62 4.98 -26.64
C VAL A 236 -9.77 5.33 -28.13
N ASP A 237 -8.77 5.00 -28.94
CA ASP A 237 -8.75 5.34 -30.38
C ASP A 237 -9.92 4.75 -31.16
N GLY A 238 -10.44 3.59 -30.74
CA GLY A 238 -11.48 2.86 -31.47
C GLY A 238 -12.82 3.60 -31.55
N ASP A 239 -13.23 4.29 -30.49
CA ASP A 239 -14.50 5.06 -30.45
C ASP A 239 -14.29 6.58 -30.33
N GLY A 240 -13.06 7.03 -30.12
CA GLY A 240 -12.67 8.43 -30.09
C GLY A 240 -13.00 9.15 -28.78
N ASP A 241 -13.28 8.40 -27.71
CA ASP A 241 -13.73 8.92 -26.43
C ASP A 241 -12.66 8.70 -25.34
N TRP A 242 -12.62 9.59 -24.35
CA TRP A 242 -11.86 9.39 -23.11
C TRP A 242 -12.62 8.48 -22.16
N ARG A 243 -11.88 7.79 -21.29
CA ARG A 243 -12.39 6.99 -20.19
C ARG A 243 -11.77 7.42 -18.88
N ILE A 244 -12.56 7.38 -17.81
CA ILE A 244 -12.09 7.46 -16.43
C ILE A 244 -12.63 6.27 -15.64
N ALA A 245 -11.91 5.86 -14.61
CA ALA A 245 -12.37 4.88 -13.64
C ALA A 245 -12.64 5.54 -12.29
N ILE A 246 -13.62 5.01 -11.54
CA ILE A 246 -13.93 5.41 -10.17
C ILE A 246 -14.13 4.15 -9.33
N GLY A 247 -13.43 4.09 -8.20
CA GLY A 247 -13.56 3.01 -7.23
C GLY A 247 -14.87 3.12 -6.45
N SER A 248 -15.48 1.96 -6.21
CA SER A 248 -16.75 1.84 -5.48
C SER A 248 -16.86 0.45 -4.84
N LYS A 249 -17.97 0.18 -4.17
CA LYS A 249 -18.43 -1.16 -3.83
C LYS A 249 -19.87 -1.39 -4.21
N ASN A 250 -20.26 -2.65 -4.37
CA ASN A 250 -21.66 -3.05 -4.40
C ASN A 250 -22.07 -3.62 -3.03
N ASN A 251 -23.25 -3.27 -2.55
CA ASN A 251 -23.80 -3.78 -1.29
C ASN A 251 -24.56 -5.12 -1.45
N SER A 252 -24.47 -5.76 -2.63
CA SER A 252 -24.96 -7.12 -2.86
C SER A 252 -24.21 -8.16 -2.01
N GLY A 253 -24.78 -9.37 -1.89
CA GLY A 253 -24.17 -10.47 -1.15
C GLY A 253 -22.73 -10.73 -1.59
N GLY A 254 -21.77 -10.53 -0.68
CA GLY A 254 -20.33 -10.64 -0.93
C GLY A 254 -19.57 -9.31 -0.96
N HIS A 255 -20.23 -8.15 -0.82
CA HIS A 255 -19.58 -6.83 -0.73
C HIS A 255 -18.41 -6.61 -1.72
N PRO A 256 -18.60 -6.89 -3.03
CA PRO A 256 -17.50 -6.80 -3.98
C PRO A 256 -17.07 -5.33 -4.14
N GLY A 257 -15.75 -5.12 -4.13
CA GLY A 257 -15.17 -3.89 -4.67
C GLY A 257 -15.29 -3.90 -6.18
N ILE A 258 -15.60 -2.73 -6.74
CA ILE A 258 -15.90 -2.57 -8.17
C ILE A 258 -15.20 -1.35 -8.73
N THR A 259 -14.94 -1.38 -10.04
CA THR A 259 -14.48 -0.21 -10.80
C THR A 259 -15.53 0.23 -11.81
N LEU A 260 -16.12 1.39 -11.58
CA LEU A 260 -17.04 2.05 -12.51
C LEU A 260 -16.23 2.75 -13.60
N VAL A 261 -16.73 2.74 -14.84
CA VAL A 261 -16.08 3.46 -15.96
C VAL A 261 -17.06 4.45 -16.56
N TYR A 262 -16.59 5.67 -16.76
CA TYR A 262 -17.33 6.70 -17.48
C TYR A 262 -16.59 7.08 -18.75
N ARG A 263 -17.34 7.38 -19.81
CA ARG A 263 -16.81 7.95 -21.05
C ARG A 263 -17.14 9.42 -21.19
N THR A 264 -16.26 10.16 -21.82
CA THR A 264 -16.44 11.59 -22.11
C THR A 264 -15.70 12.01 -23.38
N ARG A 265 -16.22 13.03 -24.07
CA ARG A 265 -15.54 13.70 -25.19
C ARG A 265 -14.93 15.04 -24.82
N ASP A 266 -15.46 15.67 -23.78
CA ASP A 266 -15.20 17.07 -23.45
C ASP A 266 -14.78 17.31 -21.99
N PHE A 267 -14.79 16.26 -21.15
CA PHE A 267 -14.54 16.30 -19.71
C PHE A 267 -15.58 17.07 -18.87
N TYR A 268 -16.67 17.53 -19.49
CA TYR A 268 -17.78 18.20 -18.81
C TYR A 268 -19.00 17.28 -18.72
N HIS A 269 -19.23 16.46 -19.75
CA HIS A 269 -20.32 15.50 -19.81
C HIS A 269 -19.77 14.08 -19.77
N TYR A 270 -20.32 13.27 -18.86
CA TYR A 270 -19.89 11.89 -18.65
C TYR A 270 -21.07 10.94 -18.77
N GLU A 271 -20.86 9.86 -19.49
CA GLU A 271 -21.82 8.75 -19.59
C GLU A 271 -21.24 7.54 -18.87
N LEU A 272 -22.02 6.97 -17.95
CA LEU A 272 -21.67 5.70 -17.32
C LEU A 272 -21.69 4.61 -18.39
N VAL A 273 -20.59 3.89 -18.54
CA VAL A 273 -20.52 2.73 -19.42
C VAL A 273 -21.18 1.55 -18.73
N ASP A 274 -22.05 0.82 -19.43
CA ASP A 274 -22.76 -0.32 -18.86
C ASP A 274 -21.79 -1.36 -18.26
N GLY A 275 -22.20 -1.91 -17.11
CA GLY A 275 -21.38 -2.86 -16.35
C GLY A 275 -20.30 -2.19 -15.50
N VAL A 276 -19.26 -2.94 -15.18
CA VAL A 276 -18.09 -2.51 -14.41
C VAL A 276 -16.84 -3.04 -15.11
N LEU A 277 -15.73 -2.30 -15.04
CA LEU A 277 -14.46 -2.75 -15.62
C LEU A 277 -14.00 -4.07 -15.02
N HIS A 278 -14.12 -4.16 -13.69
CA HIS A 278 -13.78 -5.35 -12.92
C HIS A 278 -14.48 -5.32 -11.55
N ALA A 279 -14.64 -6.50 -10.95
CA ALA A 279 -15.19 -6.66 -9.61
C ALA A 279 -14.60 -7.90 -8.93
N VAL A 280 -14.24 -7.79 -7.65
CA VAL A 280 -13.73 -8.92 -6.86
C VAL A 280 -14.54 -9.06 -5.57
N PRO A 281 -15.20 -10.20 -5.32
CA PRO A 281 -15.94 -10.45 -4.08
C PRO A 281 -15.09 -10.32 -2.83
N LEU A 282 -15.73 -9.95 -1.71
CA LEU A 282 -15.14 -9.91 -0.36
C LEU A 282 -13.98 -8.93 -0.17
N THR A 283 -13.80 -7.98 -1.09
CA THR A 283 -12.74 -6.97 -1.02
C THR A 283 -13.20 -5.61 -0.46
N GLY A 284 -14.52 -5.40 -0.32
CA GLY A 284 -15.06 -4.18 0.27
C GLY A 284 -14.89 -2.95 -0.63
N MET A 285 -14.73 -1.78 -0.02
CA MET A 285 -14.60 -0.52 -0.77
C MET A 285 -13.23 -0.42 -1.47
N TRP A 286 -13.25 -0.22 -2.79
CA TRP A 286 -12.07 0.13 -3.56
C TRP A 286 -11.89 1.64 -3.59
N GLU A 287 -10.86 2.13 -2.92
CA GLU A 287 -10.37 3.51 -2.99
C GLU A 287 -9.23 3.62 -3.99
N CYS A 288 -8.95 4.85 -4.43
CA CYS A 288 -7.76 5.21 -5.22
C CYS A 288 -7.41 4.18 -6.30
N VAL A 289 -8.41 3.78 -7.09
CA VAL A 289 -8.19 2.91 -8.26
C VAL A 289 -7.16 3.58 -9.17
N ASP A 290 -6.29 2.78 -9.76
CA ASP A 290 -5.36 3.20 -10.81
C ASP A 290 -5.33 2.16 -11.92
N PHE A 291 -5.32 2.63 -13.17
CA PHE A 291 -5.42 1.77 -14.34
C PHE A 291 -4.46 2.25 -15.40
N TYR A 292 -3.47 1.42 -15.75
CA TYR A 292 -2.40 1.85 -16.66
C TYR A 292 -1.73 0.69 -17.39
N PRO A 293 -1.16 0.94 -18.58
CA PRO A 293 -0.44 -0.06 -19.33
C PRO A 293 1.01 -0.22 -18.86
N VAL A 294 1.54 -1.43 -19.06
CA VAL A 294 2.95 -1.80 -18.90
C VAL A 294 3.45 -2.57 -20.13
N HIS A 295 4.72 -2.36 -20.50
CA HIS A 295 5.33 -3.02 -21.64
C HIS A 295 6.00 -4.34 -21.22
N THR A 296 5.63 -5.46 -21.84
CA THR A 296 6.09 -6.79 -21.40
C THR A 296 7.45 -7.19 -21.97
N SER A 297 7.89 -6.55 -23.06
CA SER A 297 9.14 -6.89 -23.76
C SER A 297 10.23 -5.81 -23.70
N ALA A 298 10.01 -4.70 -22.97
CA ALA A 298 10.99 -3.62 -22.82
C ALA A 298 10.81 -2.90 -21.48
N ALA A 299 11.93 -2.49 -20.88
CA ALA A 299 11.97 -1.77 -19.61
C ALA A 299 11.67 -0.27 -19.80
N VAL A 300 10.46 0.06 -20.28
CA VAL A 300 10.00 1.42 -20.52
C VAL A 300 8.61 1.63 -19.92
N GLY A 301 8.32 2.87 -19.50
CA GLY A 301 6.96 3.27 -19.17
C GLY A 301 6.13 3.50 -20.43
N LEU A 302 4.82 3.32 -20.30
CA LEU A 302 3.84 3.59 -21.34
C LEU A 302 2.92 4.73 -20.93
N ASP A 303 2.55 5.55 -21.93
CA ASP A 303 1.47 6.53 -21.77
C ASP A 303 0.18 5.81 -21.38
N THR A 304 -0.64 6.43 -20.54
CA THR A 304 -1.86 5.83 -20.01
C THR A 304 -2.83 5.43 -21.13
N SER A 305 -2.81 6.11 -22.27
CA SER A 305 -3.64 5.81 -23.44
C SER A 305 -3.04 4.75 -24.37
N SER A 306 -1.92 4.10 -24.00
CA SER A 306 -1.38 2.99 -24.78
C SER A 306 -2.38 1.83 -24.74
N GLY A 307 -3.03 1.60 -25.88
CA GLY A 307 -4.08 0.61 -26.03
C GLY A 307 -3.59 -0.84 -25.97
N PRO A 308 -4.54 -1.81 -26.02
CA PRO A 308 -4.21 -3.23 -26.06
C PRO A 308 -3.33 -3.59 -27.26
N ALA A 309 -2.25 -4.32 -27.01
CA ALA A 309 -1.35 -4.84 -28.02
C ALA A 309 -0.66 -6.13 -27.50
N PRO A 310 -0.05 -6.96 -28.37
CA PRO A 310 0.59 -8.21 -27.93
C PRO A 310 1.65 -8.03 -26.83
N THR A 311 2.38 -6.90 -26.84
CA THR A 311 3.43 -6.55 -25.87
C THR A 311 2.95 -5.63 -24.75
N VAL A 312 1.65 -5.42 -24.62
CA VAL A 312 1.05 -4.57 -23.59
C VAL A 312 0.18 -5.43 -22.67
N ARG A 313 0.32 -5.15 -21.38
CA ARG A 313 -0.63 -5.55 -20.34
C ARG A 313 -1.12 -4.32 -19.62
N HIS A 314 -2.26 -4.44 -18.95
CA HIS A 314 -2.83 -3.38 -18.13
C HIS A 314 -2.81 -3.82 -16.68
N VAL A 315 -2.32 -2.94 -15.82
CA VAL A 315 -2.34 -3.09 -14.37
C VAL A 315 -3.61 -2.44 -13.87
N LEU A 316 -4.41 -3.20 -13.12
CA LEU A 316 -5.48 -2.67 -12.29
C LEU A 316 -4.99 -2.68 -10.84
N LYS A 317 -5.07 -1.53 -10.18
CA LYS A 317 -4.69 -1.34 -8.79
C LYS A 317 -5.86 -0.76 -8.02
N ALA A 318 -6.05 -1.19 -6.77
CA ALA A 318 -7.00 -0.60 -5.84
C ALA A 318 -6.39 -0.50 -4.43
N SER A 319 -6.75 0.56 -3.71
CA SER A 319 -6.52 0.68 -2.27
C SER A 319 -7.75 0.11 -1.56
N LEU A 320 -7.60 -1.01 -0.86
CA LEU A 320 -8.72 -1.64 -0.16
C LEU A 320 -8.97 -0.90 1.15
N ASP A 321 -10.16 -0.34 1.33
CA ASP A 321 -10.51 0.38 2.57
C ASP A 321 -10.42 -0.60 3.75
N ASP A 322 -11.04 -1.77 3.65
CA ASP A 322 -11.22 -2.68 4.79
C ASP A 322 -9.91 -3.13 5.46
N ASP A 323 -8.85 -3.38 4.69
CA ASP A 323 -7.57 -3.86 5.21
C ASP A 323 -6.42 -2.84 5.16
N LYS A 324 -6.65 -1.69 4.50
CA LYS A 324 -5.71 -0.58 4.36
C LYS A 324 -4.40 -0.94 3.63
N HIS A 325 -4.48 -1.78 2.59
CA HIS A 325 -3.36 -2.05 1.69
C HIS A 325 -3.68 -1.76 0.22
N ASP A 326 -2.62 -1.55 -0.57
CA ASP A 326 -2.71 -1.36 -2.01
C ASP A 326 -2.36 -2.65 -2.75
N TYR A 327 -3.34 -3.19 -3.46
CA TYR A 327 -3.21 -4.40 -4.26
C TYR A 327 -3.22 -4.07 -5.75
N TYR A 328 -2.54 -4.90 -6.53
CA TYR A 328 -2.60 -4.83 -7.98
C TYR A 328 -2.66 -6.22 -8.58
N ALA A 329 -3.17 -6.29 -9.80
CA ALA A 329 -3.06 -7.45 -10.66
C ALA A 329 -2.75 -7.00 -12.10
N ILE A 330 -2.15 -7.91 -12.87
CA ILE A 330 -1.75 -7.69 -14.25
C ILE A 330 -2.74 -8.45 -15.13
N GLY A 331 -3.19 -7.84 -16.23
CA GLY A 331 -4.20 -8.45 -17.07
C GLY A 331 -4.32 -7.78 -18.44
N ARG A 332 -5.41 -8.12 -19.13
CA ARG A 332 -5.72 -7.64 -20.47
C ARG A 332 -6.96 -6.76 -20.44
N TYR A 333 -6.89 -5.65 -21.15
CA TYR A 333 -7.99 -4.71 -21.29
C TYR A 333 -8.71 -4.92 -22.62
N PHE A 334 -10.04 -4.95 -22.57
CA PHE A 334 -10.94 -5.05 -23.72
C PHE A 334 -11.85 -3.80 -23.74
N PRO A 335 -11.44 -2.73 -24.44
CA PRO A 335 -12.14 -1.45 -24.39
C PRO A 335 -13.58 -1.50 -24.91
N GLU A 336 -13.84 -2.30 -25.95
CA GLU A 336 -15.17 -2.45 -26.55
C GLU A 336 -16.18 -3.12 -25.60
N GLU A 337 -15.69 -3.99 -24.72
CA GLU A 337 -16.51 -4.75 -23.76
C GLU A 337 -16.60 -4.07 -22.39
N ASN A 338 -15.89 -2.95 -22.19
CA ASN A 338 -15.69 -2.34 -20.87
C ASN A 338 -15.21 -3.37 -19.82
N SER A 339 -14.26 -4.22 -20.19
CA SER A 339 -13.80 -5.31 -19.32
C SER A 339 -12.27 -5.36 -19.21
N TRP A 340 -11.80 -5.75 -18.02
CA TRP A 340 -10.41 -6.12 -17.78
C TRP A 340 -10.38 -7.53 -17.18
N VAL A 341 -9.47 -8.37 -17.68
CA VAL A 341 -9.36 -9.77 -17.26
C VAL A 341 -7.97 -10.00 -16.67
N PRO A 342 -7.84 -10.45 -15.40
CA PRO A 342 -6.54 -10.75 -14.81
C PRO A 342 -5.86 -11.90 -15.56
N ASP A 343 -4.53 -11.83 -15.70
CA ASP A 343 -3.73 -12.95 -16.22
C ASP A 343 -3.75 -14.14 -15.22
N ASP A 344 -3.91 -13.87 -13.92
CA ASP A 344 -4.07 -14.88 -12.85
C ASP A 344 -5.27 -14.55 -11.94
N PRO A 345 -6.42 -15.24 -12.10
CA PRO A 345 -7.60 -15.02 -11.26
C PRO A 345 -7.41 -15.41 -9.78
N GLU A 346 -6.43 -16.24 -9.44
CA GLU A 346 -6.15 -16.61 -8.03
C GLU A 346 -5.36 -15.51 -7.30
N ALA A 347 -4.71 -14.62 -8.06
CA ALA A 347 -3.95 -13.48 -7.56
C ALA A 347 -4.55 -12.13 -8.03
N ASP A 348 -5.88 -12.05 -8.05
CA ASP A 348 -6.62 -10.86 -8.47
C ASP A 348 -6.47 -9.66 -7.50
N VAL A 349 -6.96 -8.49 -7.90
CA VAL A 349 -6.95 -7.26 -7.11
C VAL A 349 -7.63 -7.48 -5.76
N GLY A 350 -6.87 -7.25 -4.69
CA GLY A 350 -7.34 -7.40 -3.31
C GLY A 350 -7.04 -8.76 -2.67
N ILE A 351 -6.66 -9.77 -3.47
CA ILE A 351 -6.39 -11.13 -2.99
C ILE A 351 -5.02 -11.67 -3.40
N GLY A 352 -4.32 -10.98 -4.31
CA GLY A 352 -2.98 -11.33 -4.79
C GLY A 352 -1.88 -10.39 -4.30
N LEU A 353 -1.19 -9.78 -5.27
CA LEU A 353 0.04 -9.02 -5.04
C LEU A 353 -0.24 -7.62 -4.47
N ARG A 354 0.69 -7.14 -3.64
CA ARG A 354 0.71 -5.77 -3.11
C ARG A 354 1.85 -4.98 -3.74
N LEU A 355 1.67 -3.67 -3.87
CA LEU A 355 2.76 -2.78 -4.28
C LEU A 355 3.84 -2.68 -3.20
N ASP A 356 3.43 -2.77 -1.94
CA ASP A 356 4.32 -2.74 -0.78
C ASP A 356 3.64 -3.50 0.36
N TYR A 357 4.40 -4.33 1.08
CA TYR A 357 3.88 -5.20 2.13
C TYR A 357 3.90 -4.56 3.53
N GLY A 358 4.32 -3.29 3.64
CA GLY A 358 4.35 -2.50 4.86
C GLY A 358 3.28 -1.41 4.92
N LYS A 359 3.63 -0.27 5.52
CA LYS A 359 2.80 0.92 5.69
C LYS A 359 2.82 1.79 4.42
N TYR A 360 1.97 1.44 3.47
CA TYR A 360 1.88 2.07 2.16
C TYR A 360 0.44 2.04 1.65
N TYR A 361 -0.10 3.19 1.27
CA TYR A 361 -1.51 3.29 0.90
C TYR A 361 -1.79 4.44 -0.07
N ALA A 362 -2.98 4.42 -0.67
CA ALA A 362 -3.48 5.48 -1.55
C ALA A 362 -2.50 5.86 -2.67
N SER A 363 -1.79 4.87 -3.20
CA SER A 363 -0.78 5.09 -4.24
C SER A 363 -1.40 5.45 -5.57
N LYS A 364 -0.67 6.26 -6.33
CA LYS A 364 -1.11 6.74 -7.64
C LYS A 364 0.10 6.93 -8.55
N SER A 365 -0.04 6.50 -9.79
CA SER A 365 1.02 6.59 -10.79
C SER A 365 0.77 7.67 -11.82
N PHE A 366 1.84 8.11 -12.48
CA PHE A 366 1.76 8.93 -13.67
C PHE A 366 2.83 8.52 -14.69
N TYR A 367 2.61 8.89 -15.94
CA TYR A 367 3.61 8.71 -17.00
C TYR A 367 4.51 9.95 -17.09
N ASP A 368 5.81 9.77 -16.82
CA ASP A 368 6.84 10.77 -17.01
C ASP A 368 7.27 10.75 -18.48
N GLN A 369 6.76 11.70 -19.28
CA GLN A 369 7.10 11.80 -20.70
C GLN A 369 8.57 12.17 -20.93
N LYS A 370 9.22 12.87 -19.98
CA LYS A 370 10.61 13.34 -20.11
C LYS A 370 11.58 12.17 -20.08
N LYS A 371 11.37 11.21 -19.18
CA LYS A 371 12.22 10.01 -19.05
C LYS A 371 11.56 8.72 -19.55
N ARG A 372 10.36 8.80 -20.12
CA ARG A 372 9.59 7.67 -20.66
C ARG A 372 9.45 6.52 -19.68
N ARG A 373 9.08 6.85 -18.44
CA ARG A 373 8.94 5.90 -17.33
C ARG A 373 7.62 6.15 -16.61
N ARG A 374 7.04 5.11 -16.01
CA ARG A 374 5.92 5.28 -15.08
C ARG A 374 6.48 5.47 -13.68
N VAL A 375 6.02 6.50 -12.99
CA VAL A 375 6.43 6.82 -11.62
C VAL A 375 5.22 6.65 -10.71
N LEU A 376 5.42 5.95 -9.61
CA LEU A 376 4.44 5.64 -8.58
C LEU A 376 4.82 6.37 -7.30
N TRP A 377 3.81 7.00 -6.71
CA TRP A 377 3.88 7.58 -5.39
C TRP A 377 3.00 6.78 -4.42
N GLY A 378 3.37 6.75 -3.15
CA GLY A 378 2.50 6.20 -2.11
C GLY A 378 2.68 6.88 -0.77
N TRP A 379 1.55 7.01 -0.07
CA TRP A 379 1.46 7.67 1.22
C TRP A 379 1.80 6.67 2.33
N SER A 380 2.68 7.07 3.25
CA SER A 380 2.99 6.33 4.47
C SER A 380 2.46 7.08 5.69
N GLY A 381 1.28 6.66 6.15
CA GLY A 381 0.66 7.18 7.37
C GLY A 381 1.46 6.84 8.61
N GLU A 382 1.27 7.62 9.68
CA GLU A 382 1.95 7.38 10.95
C GLU A 382 1.57 6.03 11.59
N THR A 383 2.45 5.55 12.48
CA THR A 383 2.22 4.36 13.32
C THR A 383 2.42 4.64 14.81
N ASP A 384 2.77 5.87 15.19
CA ASP A 384 2.66 6.37 16.56
C ASP A 384 1.24 6.86 16.87
N SER A 385 1.01 7.39 18.06
CA SER A 385 -0.32 7.82 18.52
C SER A 385 -0.74 9.16 17.93
N GLU A 386 -2.05 9.38 17.74
CA GLU A 386 -2.58 10.69 17.33
C GLU A 386 -2.18 11.82 18.31
N ARG A 387 -1.95 11.48 19.59
CA ARG A 387 -1.40 12.42 20.57
C ARG A 387 0.02 12.84 20.19
N ALA A 388 0.88 11.90 19.83
CA ALA A 388 2.24 12.19 19.38
C ALA A 388 2.22 13.04 18.09
N ASP A 389 1.30 12.75 17.16
CA ASP A 389 1.06 13.57 15.95
C ASP A 389 0.76 15.04 16.29
N GLN A 390 -0.16 15.26 17.23
CA GLN A 390 -0.49 16.60 17.70
C GLN A 390 0.68 17.28 18.41
N LEU A 391 1.47 16.52 19.20
CA LEU A 391 2.65 17.06 19.91
C LEU A 391 3.79 17.45 18.96
N LYS A 392 4.06 16.64 17.93
CA LYS A 392 5.08 16.95 16.90
C LYS A 392 4.58 17.97 15.88
N GLY A 393 3.26 18.14 15.75
CA GLY A 393 2.62 19.14 14.92
C GLY A 393 2.60 18.80 13.43
N TRP A 394 2.83 17.54 13.06
CA TRP A 394 2.75 17.03 11.69
C TRP A 394 2.44 15.54 11.70
N ALA A 395 1.93 15.03 10.58
CA ALA A 395 1.70 13.60 10.41
C ALA A 395 1.75 13.21 8.93
N SER A 396 2.31 12.02 8.71
CA SER A 396 2.52 11.33 7.45
C SER A 396 3.64 11.88 6.57
N VAL A 397 4.13 11.01 5.70
CA VAL A 397 5.11 11.33 4.64
C VAL A 397 4.71 10.64 3.34
N GLN A 398 5.29 11.08 2.22
CA GLN A 398 5.30 10.29 0.99
C GLN A 398 6.55 9.43 0.93
N THR A 399 6.41 8.22 0.39
CA THR A 399 7.57 7.41 -0.02
C THR A 399 8.38 8.11 -1.10
N ILE A 400 9.65 7.73 -1.25
CA ILE A 400 10.42 8.12 -2.42
C ILE A 400 9.73 7.57 -3.68
N PRO A 401 9.51 8.40 -4.72
CA PRO A 401 8.87 7.95 -5.95
C PRO A 401 9.56 6.74 -6.55
N ARG A 402 8.77 5.78 -7.04
CA ARG A 402 9.28 4.51 -7.56
C ARG A 402 8.97 4.39 -9.04
N THR A 403 9.93 3.96 -9.86
CA THR A 403 9.63 3.53 -11.23
C THR A 403 8.84 2.22 -11.22
N VAL A 404 7.90 2.06 -12.13
CA VAL A 404 7.10 0.83 -12.31
C VAL A 404 7.44 0.17 -13.64
N LEU A 405 7.85 -1.10 -13.60
CA LEU A 405 8.13 -1.92 -14.78
C LEU A 405 7.53 -3.32 -14.64
N PHE A 406 7.25 -3.98 -15.76
CA PHE A 406 6.90 -5.40 -15.77
C PHE A 406 8.16 -6.25 -15.54
N ASP A 407 8.12 -7.21 -14.62
CA ASP A 407 9.23 -8.15 -14.44
C ASP A 407 9.23 -9.17 -15.58
N GLN A 408 10.12 -8.96 -16.55
CA GLN A 408 10.24 -9.83 -17.72
C GLN A 408 10.76 -11.23 -17.38
N LYS A 409 11.39 -11.40 -16.21
CA LYS A 409 11.97 -12.69 -15.81
C LYS A 409 10.93 -13.58 -15.16
N THR A 410 10.10 -13.03 -14.26
CA THR A 410 9.04 -13.79 -13.59
C THR A 410 7.73 -13.80 -14.38
N GLN A 411 7.51 -12.75 -15.17
CA GLN A 411 6.31 -12.50 -15.97
C GLN A 411 4.99 -12.42 -15.17
N SER A 412 5.07 -12.28 -13.85
CA SER A 412 3.92 -12.35 -12.94
C SER A 412 3.84 -11.18 -11.95
N ASN A 413 4.86 -10.31 -11.87
CA ASN A 413 4.89 -9.19 -10.94
C ASN A 413 5.46 -7.92 -11.60
N LEU A 414 5.28 -6.79 -10.92
CA LEU A 414 5.95 -5.54 -11.21
C LEU A 414 7.30 -5.46 -10.49
N LEU A 415 8.20 -4.63 -11.02
CA LEU A 415 9.41 -4.17 -10.36
C LEU A 415 9.21 -2.71 -9.95
N LEU A 416 9.39 -2.43 -8.66
CA LEU A 416 9.32 -1.08 -8.09
C LEU A 416 10.69 -0.67 -7.57
N TRP A 417 11.23 0.43 -8.05
CA TRP A 417 12.56 0.89 -7.67
C TRP A 417 12.59 2.40 -7.45
N PRO A 418 13.26 2.92 -6.40
CA PRO A 418 13.39 4.36 -6.20
C PRO A 418 13.90 5.05 -7.46
N VAL A 419 13.32 6.19 -7.81
CA VAL A 419 13.78 7.01 -8.93
C VAL A 419 15.26 7.32 -8.79
N GLU A 420 16.01 7.23 -9.89
CA GLU A 420 17.47 7.39 -9.90
C GLU A 420 17.94 8.74 -9.33
N GLU A 421 17.09 9.77 -9.37
CA GLU A 421 17.37 11.08 -8.81
C GLU A 421 17.66 11.06 -7.31
N VAL A 422 17.12 10.10 -6.55
CA VAL A 422 17.45 9.96 -5.12
C VAL A 422 18.94 9.74 -4.90
N GLU A 423 19.64 9.15 -5.88
CA GLU A 423 21.07 8.85 -5.80
C GLU A 423 21.93 10.12 -5.83
N THR A 424 21.38 11.26 -6.27
CA THR A 424 22.05 12.57 -6.20
C THR A 424 22.30 13.04 -4.77
N LEU A 425 21.57 12.48 -3.79
CA LEU A 425 21.76 12.77 -2.38
C LEU A 425 22.88 11.93 -1.74
N ARG A 426 23.44 10.94 -2.43
CA ARG A 426 24.52 10.11 -1.89
C ARG A 426 25.77 10.96 -1.66
N LEU A 427 26.24 10.98 -0.42
CA LEU A 427 27.46 11.65 0.01
C LEU A 427 28.62 10.63 0.05
N SER A 428 29.12 10.29 1.23
CA SER A 428 30.24 9.36 1.40
C SER A 428 29.78 7.90 1.31
N ARG A 429 30.52 7.07 0.55
CA ARG A 429 30.35 5.62 0.43
C ARG A 429 31.27 4.86 1.40
N ARG A 430 30.75 3.81 2.03
CA ARG A 430 31.51 2.74 2.68
C ARG A 430 31.16 1.43 1.98
N ASN A 431 32.17 0.65 1.64
CA ASN A 431 32.02 -0.62 0.95
C ASN A 431 32.64 -1.74 1.78
N PHE A 432 31.96 -2.89 1.78
CA PHE A 432 32.44 -4.15 2.36
C PHE A 432 32.16 -5.27 1.37
N THR A 433 33.08 -6.23 1.26
CA THR A 433 32.97 -7.36 0.33
C THR A 433 33.41 -8.64 1.00
N ASN A 434 32.76 -9.74 0.65
CA ASN A 434 33.06 -11.09 1.13
C ASN A 434 33.21 -11.16 2.65
N LEU A 435 32.26 -10.55 3.38
CA LEU A 435 32.19 -10.68 4.83
C LEU A 435 31.42 -11.94 5.19
N GLU A 436 32.04 -12.83 5.93
CA GLU A 436 31.37 -14.00 6.47
C GLU A 436 30.65 -13.67 7.78
N LEU A 437 29.38 -14.09 7.88
CA LEU A 437 28.56 -14.01 9.08
C LEU A 437 28.25 -15.44 9.55
N ALA A 438 28.96 -15.88 10.60
CA ALA A 438 28.68 -17.15 11.25
C ALA A 438 27.26 -17.20 11.83
N ALA A 439 26.71 -18.41 11.99
CA ALA A 439 25.41 -18.62 12.63
C ALA A 439 25.37 -18.01 14.04
N GLY A 440 24.33 -17.24 14.35
CA GLY A 440 24.15 -16.52 15.62
C GLY A 440 25.04 -15.28 15.80
N SER A 441 25.70 -14.80 14.76
CA SER A 441 26.61 -13.64 14.84
C SER A 441 25.92 -12.31 14.56
N VAL A 442 26.47 -11.25 15.17
CA VAL A 442 26.13 -9.85 14.89
C VAL A 442 27.42 -9.08 14.69
N LYS A 443 27.54 -8.35 13.59
CA LYS A 443 28.73 -7.57 13.21
C LYS A 443 28.39 -6.08 13.19
N PRO A 444 28.95 -5.26 14.11
CA PRO A 444 28.77 -3.81 14.05
C PRO A 444 29.47 -3.22 12.81
N LEU A 445 28.83 -2.24 12.19
CA LEU A 445 29.38 -1.46 11.10
C LEU A 445 29.60 -0.02 11.57
N ASN A 446 30.86 0.43 11.54
CA ASN A 446 31.21 1.78 11.98
C ASN A 446 30.87 2.80 10.88
N ILE A 447 29.62 3.28 10.89
CA ILE A 447 29.09 4.29 9.97
C ILE A 447 28.83 5.58 10.74
N ALA A 448 29.40 6.70 10.28
CA ALA A 448 29.15 8.00 10.87
C ALA A 448 27.74 8.48 10.54
N GLY A 449 26.86 8.59 11.54
CA GLY A 449 25.46 8.99 11.35
C GLY A 449 24.64 7.91 10.64
N ALA A 450 23.96 7.06 11.40
CA ALA A 450 23.22 5.90 10.90
C ALA A 450 21.70 6.13 10.78
N THR A 451 21.30 7.39 10.55
CA THR A 451 19.89 7.81 10.53
C THR A 451 19.41 8.26 9.14
N GLN A 452 20.33 8.56 8.22
CA GLN A 452 20.06 8.94 6.82
C GLN A 452 20.99 8.16 5.88
N LEU A 453 20.54 7.02 5.38
CA LEU A 453 21.37 6.07 4.63
C LEU A 453 20.67 5.54 3.38
N ASP A 454 21.47 5.18 2.37
CA ASP A 454 21.10 4.26 1.29
C ASP A 454 22.05 3.07 1.38
N ILE A 455 21.49 1.87 1.55
CA ILE A 455 22.23 0.63 1.80
C ILE A 455 21.89 -0.34 0.67
N VAL A 456 22.87 -0.92 0.00
CA VAL A 456 22.68 -1.99 -0.99
C VAL A 456 23.53 -3.18 -0.58
N ALA A 457 22.92 -4.34 -0.42
CA ALA A 457 23.61 -5.55 0.05
C ALA A 457 23.20 -6.78 -0.76
N GLU A 458 24.14 -7.70 -0.95
CA GLU A 458 23.93 -9.01 -1.55
C GLU A 458 24.44 -10.11 -0.61
N PHE A 459 23.58 -11.07 -0.34
CA PHE A 459 23.83 -12.20 0.54
C PHE A 459 23.84 -13.51 -0.25
N GLU A 460 24.73 -14.41 0.13
CA GLU A 460 24.83 -15.77 -0.37
C GLU A 460 24.85 -16.73 0.83
N ILE A 461 23.98 -17.73 0.81
CA ILE A 461 23.98 -18.81 1.80
C ILE A 461 24.92 -19.90 1.28
N ASP A 462 25.72 -20.51 2.15
CA ASP A 462 26.54 -21.67 1.77
C ASP A 462 25.67 -22.79 1.17
N GLY A 463 25.99 -23.19 -0.07
CA GLY A 463 25.30 -24.23 -0.82
C GLY A 463 25.27 -25.58 -0.09
N THR A 464 26.31 -25.90 0.69
CA THR A 464 26.34 -27.13 1.47
C THR A 464 25.31 -27.12 2.60
N SER A 465 25.07 -25.96 3.22
CA SER A 465 24.02 -25.79 4.24
C SER A 465 22.61 -25.88 3.65
N LEU A 466 22.42 -25.39 2.42
CA LEU A 466 21.14 -25.49 1.70
C LEU A 466 20.78 -26.95 1.39
N GLU A 467 21.75 -27.74 0.93
CA GLU A 467 21.57 -29.16 0.62
C GLU A 467 21.36 -30.02 1.87
N ALA A 468 22.11 -29.73 2.94
CA ALA A 468 22.05 -30.47 4.21
C ALA A 468 20.76 -30.22 5.01
N THR A 469 19.99 -29.18 4.68
CA THR A 469 18.73 -28.87 5.37
C THR A 469 17.66 -29.93 5.00
N ALA A 470 17.36 -30.83 5.93
CA ALA A 470 16.33 -31.87 5.79
C ALA A 470 14.94 -31.41 6.25
N GLU A 471 14.87 -30.39 7.10
CA GLU A 471 13.62 -29.92 7.71
C GLU A 471 12.85 -28.98 6.76
N ALA A 472 11.57 -29.27 6.55
CA ALA A 472 10.66 -28.38 5.86
C ALA A 472 10.05 -27.38 6.84
N ASP A 473 10.02 -26.11 6.46
CA ASP A 473 9.37 -25.03 7.22
C ASP A 473 8.23 -24.44 6.38
N VAL A 474 7.13 -25.18 6.34
CA VAL A 474 5.98 -24.90 5.47
C VAL A 474 5.05 -23.83 6.06
N GLY A 475 5.22 -23.49 7.33
CA GLY A 475 4.34 -22.58 8.07
C GLY A 475 4.90 -21.17 8.25
N TYR A 476 6.12 -20.89 7.79
CA TYR A 476 6.75 -19.59 8.00
C TYR A 476 5.95 -18.47 7.31
N ASN A 477 5.68 -17.42 8.06
CA ASN A 477 5.15 -16.16 7.57
C ASN A 477 5.73 -15.04 8.44
N CYS A 478 6.26 -13.99 7.81
CA CYS A 478 6.84 -12.84 8.50
C CYS A 478 5.89 -12.32 9.60
N SER A 479 4.60 -12.13 9.29
CA SER A 479 3.65 -11.45 10.20
C SER A 479 3.28 -12.23 11.47
N THR A 480 3.45 -13.54 11.46
CA THR A 480 3.19 -14.42 12.62
C THR A 480 4.47 -14.97 13.24
N SER A 481 5.63 -14.65 12.65
CA SER A 481 6.93 -15.07 13.16
C SER A 481 7.34 -14.33 14.45
N GLY A 482 8.36 -14.84 15.12
CA GLY A 482 9.05 -14.13 16.20
C GLY A 482 9.98 -13.00 15.72
N GLY A 483 9.85 -12.56 14.46
CA GLY A 483 10.73 -11.58 13.85
C GLY A 483 12.20 -12.03 13.82
N ALA A 484 13.13 -11.10 13.98
CA ALA A 484 14.56 -11.38 13.99
C ALA A 484 15.02 -12.27 15.17
N ALA A 485 14.19 -12.46 16.19
CA ALA A 485 14.46 -13.37 17.31
C ALA A 485 14.04 -14.82 17.03
N GLY A 486 13.11 -15.06 16.11
CA GLY A 486 12.65 -16.39 15.72
C GLY A 486 13.69 -17.09 14.83
N ARG A 487 14.48 -17.99 15.41
CA ARG A 487 15.60 -18.64 14.72
C ARG A 487 15.13 -19.85 13.91
N GLY A 488 15.65 -19.97 12.69
CA GLY A 488 15.52 -21.13 11.82
C GLY A 488 16.88 -21.57 11.27
N VAL A 489 16.88 -22.65 10.49
CA VAL A 489 18.13 -23.25 9.96
C VAL A 489 18.85 -22.30 9.01
N LEU A 490 18.10 -21.61 8.14
CA LEU A 490 18.61 -20.74 7.06
C LEU A 490 18.18 -19.28 7.23
N GLY A 491 17.92 -18.83 8.46
CA GLY A 491 17.55 -17.46 8.74
C GLY A 491 17.08 -17.25 10.18
N PRO A 492 16.79 -16.00 10.57
CA PRO A 492 16.86 -14.78 9.76
C PRO A 492 18.28 -14.21 9.65
N PHE A 493 18.61 -13.56 8.53
CA PHE A 493 19.86 -12.82 8.35
C PHE A 493 19.64 -11.55 7.52
N GLY A 494 20.42 -10.51 7.78
CA GLY A 494 20.28 -9.24 7.08
C GLY A 494 20.93 -8.07 7.82
N VAL A 495 20.21 -6.95 7.88
CA VAL A 495 20.69 -5.67 8.40
C VAL A 495 19.82 -5.21 9.57
N LEU A 496 20.44 -4.73 10.64
CA LEU A 496 19.79 -3.99 11.72
C LEU A 496 20.06 -2.50 11.52
N VAL A 497 19.01 -1.74 11.26
CA VAL A 497 19.04 -0.27 11.12
C VAL A 497 18.44 0.39 12.35
N LEU A 498 18.78 1.65 12.59
CA LEU A 498 18.29 2.45 13.72
C LEU A 498 18.35 1.67 15.04
N ALA A 499 19.48 1.01 15.26
CA ALA A 499 19.75 0.27 16.49
C ALA A 499 20.64 1.08 17.42
N ASP A 500 20.55 0.91 18.73
CA ASP A 500 21.53 1.46 19.67
C ASP A 500 22.69 0.48 19.90
N GLU A 501 23.77 0.94 20.54
CA GLU A 501 25.01 0.18 20.76
C GLU A 501 24.76 -1.21 21.38
N VAL A 502 23.85 -1.28 22.35
CA VAL A 502 23.50 -2.51 23.07
C VAL A 502 22.31 -3.25 22.44
N ARG A 503 21.76 -2.73 21.33
CA ARG A 503 20.58 -3.27 20.63
C ARG A 503 19.35 -3.45 21.54
N SER A 504 19.16 -2.49 22.45
CA SER A 504 17.92 -2.34 23.22
C SER A 504 16.77 -1.83 22.35
N GLU A 505 17.08 -1.10 21.29
CA GLU A 505 16.20 -0.81 20.15
C GLU A 505 16.89 -1.25 18.86
N GLN A 506 16.12 -1.76 17.90
CA GLN A 506 16.57 -2.13 16.56
C GLN A 506 15.37 -2.37 15.63
N THR A 507 15.53 -2.02 14.36
CA THR A 507 14.65 -2.47 13.28
C THR A 507 15.42 -3.41 12.37
N ALA A 508 14.90 -4.61 12.15
CA ALA A 508 15.59 -5.61 11.33
C ALA A 508 14.96 -5.71 9.94
N VAL A 509 15.79 -5.64 8.90
CA VAL A 509 15.43 -5.94 7.51
C VAL A 509 16.18 -7.21 7.13
N TYR A 510 15.47 -8.28 6.80
CA TYR A 510 16.09 -9.59 6.68
C TYR A 510 15.45 -10.52 5.67
N PHE A 511 16.24 -11.51 5.26
CA PHE A 511 15.76 -12.69 4.55
C PHE A 511 15.62 -13.87 5.51
N TYR A 512 14.64 -14.71 5.23
CA TYR A 512 14.48 -16.03 5.82
C TYR A 512 14.21 -17.02 4.70
N VAL A 513 15.05 -18.04 4.55
CA VAL A 513 14.86 -19.07 3.52
C VAL A 513 14.25 -20.31 4.17
N ALA A 514 13.11 -20.75 3.68
CA ALA A 514 12.44 -21.96 4.12
C ALA A 514 12.41 -22.99 3.00
N LYS A 515 12.54 -24.28 3.36
CA LYS A 515 12.38 -25.39 2.44
C LYS A 515 10.95 -25.91 2.49
N GLY A 516 10.29 -25.98 1.34
CA GLY A 516 8.97 -26.60 1.20
C GLY A 516 9.03 -28.12 1.26
N THR A 517 7.87 -28.76 1.41
CA THR A 517 7.73 -30.23 1.36
C THR A 517 8.06 -30.82 0.00
N ASP A 518 7.99 -30.01 -1.06
CA ASP A 518 8.42 -30.32 -2.42
C ASP A 518 9.94 -30.17 -2.62
N GLY A 519 10.68 -29.79 -1.57
CA GLY A 519 12.11 -29.53 -1.60
C GLY A 519 12.50 -28.19 -2.21
N ARG A 520 11.53 -27.37 -2.67
CA ARG A 520 11.80 -26.04 -3.20
C ARG A 520 12.13 -25.06 -2.08
N LEU A 521 12.98 -24.09 -2.38
CA LEU A 521 13.34 -23.04 -1.44
C LEU A 521 12.44 -21.82 -1.67
N ASN A 522 11.83 -21.34 -0.60
CA ASN A 522 11.05 -20.12 -0.58
C ASN A 522 11.83 -19.07 0.21
N ALA A 523 12.16 -17.95 -0.43
CA ALA A 523 12.73 -16.81 0.25
C ALA A 523 11.61 -15.90 0.75
N PHE A 524 11.65 -15.58 2.03
CA PHE A 524 10.82 -14.57 2.68
C PHE A 524 11.66 -13.32 2.89
N PHE A 525 11.08 -12.17 2.60
CA PHE A 525 11.65 -10.87 2.88
C PHE A 525 10.80 -10.18 3.95
N CYS A 526 11.41 -9.83 5.08
CA CYS A 526 10.69 -9.34 6.24
C CYS A 526 11.33 -8.06 6.80
N GLN A 527 10.49 -7.23 7.42
CA GLN A 527 10.89 -6.03 8.17
C GLN A 527 10.25 -6.08 9.57
N ASP A 528 11.06 -6.23 10.60
CA ASP A 528 10.65 -6.44 11.99
C ASP A 528 10.81 -5.17 12.83
N GLU A 529 9.68 -4.66 13.31
CA GLU A 529 9.57 -3.47 14.16
C GLU A 529 9.38 -3.79 15.65
N LEU A 530 9.29 -5.06 16.05
CA LEU A 530 8.89 -5.47 17.40
C LEU A 530 9.80 -4.87 18.48
N ARG A 531 11.08 -4.61 18.15
CA ARG A 531 12.06 -3.94 19.01
C ARG A 531 12.52 -2.57 18.49
N SER A 532 11.78 -1.95 17.59
CA SER A 532 12.13 -0.64 16.99
C SER A 532 12.13 0.53 17.98
N SER A 533 11.42 0.39 19.11
CA SER A 533 11.24 1.46 20.09
C SER A 533 10.91 0.92 21.48
N LYS A 534 11.24 1.67 22.52
CA LYS A 534 10.75 1.47 23.90
C LYS A 534 9.40 2.12 24.15
N ALA A 535 8.91 2.96 23.24
CA ALA A 535 7.58 3.56 23.36
C ALA A 535 6.49 2.50 23.29
N ASN A 536 5.45 2.69 24.11
CA ASN A 536 4.32 1.78 24.28
C ASN A 536 3.04 2.29 23.58
N ASP A 537 3.06 3.51 23.05
CA ASP A 537 1.97 4.16 22.34
C ASP A 537 2.21 4.21 20.82
N ILE A 538 2.87 3.17 20.28
CA ILE A 538 3.11 2.97 18.84
C ILE A 538 2.75 1.54 18.42
N VAL A 539 2.31 1.38 17.18
CA VAL A 539 2.01 0.07 16.58
C VAL A 539 3.30 -0.51 16.02
N LYS A 540 3.66 -1.73 16.45
CA LYS A 540 4.84 -2.48 15.96
C LYS A 540 4.39 -3.78 15.33
N ARG A 541 4.87 -4.09 14.13
CA ARG A 541 4.55 -5.33 13.42
C ARG A 541 5.80 -5.96 12.82
N VAL A 542 5.66 -7.19 12.36
CA VAL A 542 6.59 -7.77 11.38
C VAL A 542 5.88 -7.75 10.04
N TYR A 543 6.37 -6.94 9.12
CA TYR A 543 5.89 -6.93 7.73
C TYR A 543 6.69 -7.91 6.89
N GLY A 544 6.11 -8.35 5.79
CA GLY A 544 6.83 -9.11 4.78
C GLY A 544 5.97 -10.06 3.98
N SER A 545 6.62 -10.71 3.03
CA SER A 545 6.02 -11.69 2.12
C SER A 545 7.10 -12.59 1.54
N THR A 546 6.71 -13.55 0.74
CA THR A 546 7.63 -14.27 -0.14
C THR A 546 8.18 -13.31 -1.21
N VAL A 547 9.39 -13.59 -1.68
CA VAL A 547 10.02 -12.88 -2.80
C VAL A 547 10.58 -13.90 -3.80
N PRO A 548 10.27 -13.78 -5.11
CA PRO A 548 10.87 -14.65 -6.10
C PRO A 548 12.38 -14.42 -6.18
N VAL A 549 13.17 -15.47 -5.99
CA VAL A 549 14.62 -15.51 -6.19
C VAL A 549 14.89 -16.57 -7.24
N LEU A 550 15.40 -16.16 -8.40
CA LEU A 550 15.59 -17.07 -9.52
C LEU A 550 16.92 -17.80 -9.41
N HIS A 551 17.03 -18.93 -10.12
CA HIS A 551 18.27 -19.72 -10.12
C HIS A 551 19.49 -18.86 -10.51
N GLY A 552 20.54 -18.93 -9.70
CA GLY A 552 21.77 -18.16 -9.88
C GLY A 552 21.74 -16.73 -9.36
N GLU A 553 20.60 -16.24 -8.84
CA GLU A 553 20.54 -14.93 -8.17
C GLU A 553 21.00 -15.02 -6.72
N THR A 554 21.74 -14.01 -6.26
CA THR A 554 21.95 -13.77 -4.83
C THR A 554 20.70 -13.17 -4.19
N LEU A 555 20.66 -13.16 -2.86
CA LEU A 555 19.65 -12.46 -2.08
C LEU A 555 20.06 -10.99 -1.96
N SER A 556 19.46 -10.14 -2.76
CA SER A 556 19.80 -8.71 -2.87
C SER A 556 18.74 -7.84 -2.19
N VAL A 557 19.18 -6.83 -1.46
CA VAL A 557 18.31 -5.84 -0.81
C VAL A 557 18.89 -4.42 -0.98
N ARG A 558 18.00 -3.45 -1.19
CA ARG A 558 18.30 -2.03 -0.98
C ARG A 558 17.45 -1.50 0.17
N ILE A 559 18.01 -0.63 1.01
CA ILE A 559 17.33 -0.05 2.18
C ILE A 559 17.61 1.45 2.20
N LEU A 560 16.56 2.26 2.12
CA LEU A 560 16.59 3.68 2.41
C LEU A 560 16.20 3.87 3.89
N VAL A 561 17.06 4.51 4.66
CA VAL A 561 16.81 4.88 6.06
C VAL A 561 16.73 6.39 6.12
N ASP A 562 15.64 6.92 6.64
CA ASP A 562 15.45 8.37 6.78
C ASP A 562 14.70 8.72 8.06
N HIS A 563 15.41 8.66 9.17
CA HIS A 563 14.90 8.89 10.52
C HIS A 563 13.71 7.99 10.88
N SER A 564 12.47 8.46 10.73
CA SER A 564 11.27 7.69 11.12
C SER A 564 10.70 6.80 10.02
N ILE A 565 11.28 6.76 8.82
CA ILE A 565 10.86 5.89 7.72
C ILE A 565 12.01 4.99 7.24
N ILE A 566 11.67 3.74 6.94
CA ILE A 566 12.57 2.78 6.30
C ILE A 566 11.84 2.19 5.09
N GLU A 567 12.41 2.33 3.90
CA GLU A 567 11.93 1.67 2.67
C GLU A 567 12.93 0.61 2.24
N SER A 568 12.49 -0.63 2.06
CA SER A 568 13.36 -1.73 1.67
C SER A 568 12.86 -2.48 0.43
N PHE A 569 13.79 -2.89 -0.43
CA PHE A 569 13.53 -3.39 -1.78
C PHE A 569 14.34 -4.67 -2.01
N ALA A 570 13.68 -5.82 -2.03
CA ALA A 570 14.32 -7.11 -2.29
C ALA A 570 14.30 -7.48 -3.78
N GLN A 571 15.33 -8.19 -4.22
CA GLN A 571 15.49 -8.69 -5.58
C GLN A 571 15.22 -7.62 -6.65
N ARG A 572 15.83 -6.44 -6.47
CA ARG A 572 15.66 -5.28 -7.36
C ARG A 572 14.21 -4.79 -7.48
N GLY A 573 13.44 -4.87 -6.39
CA GLY A 573 12.09 -4.32 -6.31
C GLY A 573 10.96 -5.29 -6.62
N ARG A 574 11.21 -6.60 -6.60
CA ARG A 574 10.14 -7.62 -6.68
C ARG A 574 9.26 -7.64 -5.43
N ALA A 575 9.85 -7.32 -4.28
CA ALA A 575 9.14 -7.13 -3.02
C ALA A 575 9.63 -5.84 -2.36
N CYS A 576 8.68 -5.02 -1.91
CA CYS A 576 8.95 -3.75 -1.23
C CYS A 576 8.30 -3.76 0.15
N ILE A 577 8.96 -3.17 1.14
CA ILE A 577 8.41 -3.00 2.48
C ILE A 577 8.75 -1.60 3.00
N THR A 578 7.72 -0.83 3.33
CA THR A 578 7.85 0.47 3.99
C THR A 578 7.45 0.38 5.46
N SER A 579 8.28 0.86 6.37
CA SER A 579 7.96 0.94 7.80
C SER A 579 8.07 2.35 8.33
N ARG A 580 7.32 2.59 9.40
CA ARG A 580 7.45 3.78 10.24
C ARG A 580 7.91 3.37 11.62
N VAL A 581 9.01 3.98 12.09
CA VAL A 581 9.67 3.61 13.35
C VAL A 581 10.02 4.85 14.17
N TYR A 582 9.92 4.74 15.49
CA TYR A 582 10.08 5.88 16.40
C TYR A 582 10.98 5.50 17.59
N PRO A 583 12.29 5.24 17.35
CA PRO A 583 13.22 4.90 18.42
C PRO A 583 13.30 6.04 19.46
N THR A 584 13.53 5.66 20.70
CA THR A 584 13.64 6.60 21.84
C THR A 584 15.09 6.80 22.27
N VAL A 585 15.97 5.87 21.89
CA VAL A 585 17.41 5.83 22.19
C VAL A 585 18.21 5.87 20.90
N ALA A 586 17.83 5.08 19.88
CA ALA A 586 18.56 4.98 18.61
C ALA A 586 18.28 6.17 17.66
N ILE A 587 18.41 7.39 18.18
CA ILE A 587 18.25 8.65 17.46
C ILE A 587 19.60 9.36 17.31
N ASP A 588 19.71 10.22 16.30
CA ASP A 588 20.90 11.05 16.05
C ASP A 588 22.23 10.25 16.11
N GLY A 589 23.19 10.71 16.92
CA GLY A 589 24.50 10.08 17.09
C GLY A 589 24.49 8.76 17.84
N SER A 590 23.35 8.32 18.40
CA SER A 590 23.22 7.04 19.11
C SER A 590 22.81 5.89 18.19
N ALA A 591 22.28 6.20 17.00
CA ALA A 591 21.96 5.18 16.01
C ALA A 591 23.22 4.48 15.50
N ARG A 592 23.10 3.17 15.27
CA ARG A 592 24.12 2.24 14.80
C ARG A 592 23.54 1.37 13.70
N LEU A 593 24.45 0.74 12.96
CA LEU A 593 24.15 -0.20 11.90
C LEU A 593 24.85 -1.52 12.20
N PHE A 594 24.16 -2.65 12.01
CA PHE A 594 24.75 -3.97 12.16
C PHE A 594 24.37 -4.87 10.99
N LEU A 595 25.26 -5.79 10.64
CA LEU A 595 24.88 -7.02 9.96
C LEU A 595 24.56 -8.07 11.01
N PHE A 596 23.64 -8.98 10.70
CA PHE A 596 23.36 -10.11 11.57
C PHE A 596 23.05 -11.38 10.78
N ASN A 597 23.39 -12.51 11.37
CA ASN A 597 22.93 -13.83 10.95
C ASN A 597 22.46 -14.58 12.19
N ASN A 598 21.15 -14.67 12.41
CA ASN A 598 20.56 -15.40 13.53
C ASN A 598 20.12 -16.82 13.15
N ALA A 599 20.52 -17.31 11.97
CA ALA A 599 20.35 -18.71 11.59
C ALA A 599 21.03 -19.66 12.59
N THR A 600 20.61 -20.92 12.61
CA THR A 600 21.21 -21.97 13.44
C THR A 600 22.14 -22.88 12.68
N GLY A 601 21.91 -23.09 11.38
CA GLY A 601 22.59 -24.14 10.60
C GLY A 601 23.42 -23.66 9.42
N ALA A 602 23.43 -22.35 9.11
CA ALA A 602 24.14 -21.82 7.96
C ALA A 602 24.92 -20.54 8.29
N ALA A 603 26.15 -20.47 7.77
CA ALA A 603 26.85 -19.20 7.60
C ALA A 603 26.30 -18.46 6.37
N VAL A 604 26.39 -17.15 6.39
CA VAL A 604 25.95 -16.27 5.29
C VAL A 604 27.12 -15.41 4.87
N THR A 605 27.43 -15.38 3.58
CA THR A 605 28.42 -14.49 3.01
C THR A 605 27.73 -13.23 2.50
N VAL A 606 28.16 -12.07 3.00
CA VAL A 606 27.83 -10.77 2.41
C VAL A 606 28.79 -10.53 1.26
N LYS A 607 28.32 -10.78 0.03
CA LYS A 607 29.13 -10.69 -1.19
C LYS A 607 29.54 -9.24 -1.46
N SER A 608 28.56 -8.36 -1.37
CA SER A 608 28.74 -6.92 -1.49
C SER A 608 27.84 -6.21 -0.49
N LEU A 609 28.36 -5.12 0.08
CA LEU A 609 27.61 -4.20 0.91
C LEU A 609 28.13 -2.80 0.66
N ASP A 610 27.27 -1.95 0.13
CA ASP A 610 27.51 -0.54 -0.07
C ASP A 610 26.57 0.30 0.78
N ILE A 611 27.14 1.27 1.48
CA ILE A 611 26.42 2.17 2.37
C ILE A 611 26.80 3.59 2.01
N TRP A 612 25.83 4.38 1.59
CA TRP A 612 25.97 5.80 1.40
C TRP A 612 25.30 6.55 2.54
N ARG A 613 25.99 7.55 3.08
CA ARG A 613 25.32 8.60 3.85
C ARG A 613 24.52 9.46 2.86
N MET A 614 23.28 9.78 3.23
CA MET A 614 22.41 10.60 2.40
C MET A 614 22.41 12.04 2.90
N GLY A 615 22.48 12.99 1.97
CA GLY A 615 22.16 14.40 2.22
C GLY A 615 20.66 14.60 2.38
N SER A 616 20.27 15.76 2.89
CA SER A 616 18.87 16.17 2.93
C SER A 616 18.43 16.72 1.58
N ALA A 617 17.18 16.46 1.20
CA ALA A 617 16.55 17.12 0.07
C ALA A 617 16.26 18.59 0.41
N LEU A 618 16.33 19.46 -0.59
CA LEU A 618 15.96 20.85 -0.44
C LEU A 618 14.43 20.96 -0.48
N MET A 619 13.82 21.23 0.67
CA MET A 619 12.42 21.65 0.78
C MET A 619 12.37 23.13 1.09
N ARG A 620 11.91 23.94 0.13
CA ARG A 620 11.89 25.41 0.23
C ARG A 620 10.49 25.95 0.11
N GLN A 621 10.23 27.10 0.73
CA GLN A 621 9.01 27.86 0.47
C GLN A 621 9.14 28.69 -0.79
N PHE A 622 8.05 28.79 -1.54
CA PHE A 622 7.91 29.77 -2.60
C PHE A 622 7.63 31.14 -1.98
N ASN A 623 8.57 32.06 -2.16
CA ASN A 623 8.36 33.46 -1.79
C ASN A 623 7.64 34.17 -2.95
N ILE A 624 6.44 34.69 -2.65
CA ILE A 624 5.61 35.48 -3.58
C ILE A 624 6.24 36.86 -3.81
#